data_AF-A0A9X1R8Q5-F1
#
_entry.id   AF-A0A9X1R8Q5-F1
#
_cell.length_a   1.000
_cell.length_b   1.000
_cell.length_c   1.000
_cell.angle_alpha   90.00
_cell.angle_beta   90.00
_cell.angle_gamma   90.00
#
_symmetry.space_group_name_H-M   'P 1'
#
loop_
_entity.id
_entity.type
_entity.pdbx_description
1 polymer ?
#
loop_
_entity_poly.entity_id
_entity_poly.type
_entity_poly.pdbx_seq_one_letter_code
_entity_poly.pdbx_strand_id
1 'polypeptide(L)'
;MVKIYKICLASAWREAERQGVYRGSADDVRDGFIHFSTASQVPETLRKHYFGQRALFLVEVDGDALGAGLRWERSRNDELFPHLYGELDLGAVLAVMNLSIRSDGGHDTPELAP
;
A
#
# COMPACT_ATOMS: atom_id res chain seq x y z
N MET A 1 15.04 -4.31 -8.10
CA MET A 1 14.18 -3.53 -7.22
C MET A 1 12.76 -3.62 -7.72
N VAL A 2 11.99 -4.52 -7.12
CA VAL A 2 10.54 -4.60 -7.35
C VAL A 2 9.86 -3.55 -6.48
N LYS A 3 9.05 -2.67 -7.08
CA LYS A 3 8.31 -1.65 -6.35
C LYS A 3 6.90 -2.14 -6.04
N ILE A 4 6.52 -1.99 -4.78
CA ILE A 4 5.17 -2.33 -4.31
C ILE A 4 4.58 -1.16 -3.55
N TYR A 5 3.26 -1.10 -3.51
CA TYR A 5 2.53 0.08 -3.08
C TYR A 5 1.54 -0.22 -1.97
N LYS A 6 1.58 0.58 -0.90
CA LYS A 6 0.56 0.57 0.17
C LYS A 6 -0.29 1.83 0.10
N ILE A 7 -1.61 1.65 0.13
CA ILE A 7 -2.54 2.75 0.36
C ILE A 7 -2.94 2.73 1.83
N CYS A 8 -2.84 3.87 2.50
CA CYS A 8 -3.25 3.99 3.90
C CYS A 8 -3.77 5.39 4.22
N LEU A 9 -4.48 5.52 5.35
CA LEU A 9 -4.86 6.82 5.89
C LEU A 9 -3.62 7.60 6.30
N ALA A 10 -3.59 8.89 6.00
CA ALA A 10 -2.51 9.80 6.36
C ALA A 10 -2.26 9.78 7.87
N SER A 11 -3.30 9.69 8.70
CA SER A 11 -3.17 9.57 10.15
C SER A 11 -2.42 8.31 10.58
N ALA A 12 -2.72 7.16 9.96
CA ALA A 12 -2.04 5.90 10.23
C ALA A 12 -0.57 5.95 9.79
N TRP A 13 -0.29 6.57 8.64
CA TRP A 13 1.08 6.79 8.21
C TRP A 13 1.88 7.70 9.15
N ARG A 14 1.28 8.83 9.56
CA ARG A 14 1.92 9.75 10.51
C ARG A 14 2.22 9.08 11.86
N GLU A 15 1.40 8.13 12.29
CA GLU A 15 1.71 7.31 13.46
C GLU A 15 2.89 6.38 13.20
N ALA A 16 2.92 5.70 12.05
CA ALA A 16 4.05 4.86 11.69
C ALA A 16 5.38 5.63 11.61
N GLU A 17 5.37 6.86 11.10
CA GLU A 17 6.55 7.75 11.13
C GLU A 17 7.04 8.03 12.55
N ARG A 18 6.13 8.17 13.53
CA ARG A 18 6.50 8.36 14.95
C ARG A 18 7.07 7.10 15.58
N GLN A 19 6.56 5.92 15.18
CA GLN A 19 6.96 4.64 15.75
C GLN A 19 8.15 4.00 15.00
N GLY A 20 8.51 4.51 13.83
CA GLY A 20 9.50 3.93 12.93
C GLY A 20 9.02 2.66 12.22
N VAL A 21 7.75 2.26 12.39
CA VAL A 21 7.21 1.01 11.85
C VAL A 21 5.73 1.13 11.51
N TYR A 22 5.30 0.57 10.39
CA TYR A 22 3.89 0.47 9.98
C TYR A 22 3.35 -0.95 10.23
N ARG A 23 2.33 -1.04 11.08
CA ARG A 23 1.76 -2.32 11.57
C ARG A 23 0.55 -2.82 10.78
N GLY A 24 0.21 -2.15 9.68
CA GLY A 24 -0.97 -2.47 8.87
C GLY A 24 -2.22 -1.67 9.22
N SER A 25 -3.21 -1.74 8.33
CA SER A 25 -4.59 -1.29 8.53
C SER A 25 -5.40 -2.29 9.35
N ALA A 26 -6.66 -1.95 9.67
CA ALA A 26 -7.56 -2.89 10.31
C ALA A 26 -7.81 -4.16 9.48
N ASP A 27 -7.87 -4.03 8.15
CA ASP A 27 -7.99 -5.18 7.24
C ASP A 27 -6.73 -6.04 7.25
N ASP A 28 -5.54 -5.41 7.22
CA ASP A 28 -4.26 -6.13 7.29
C ASP A 28 -4.12 -6.95 8.58
N VAL A 29 -4.52 -6.37 9.71
CA VAL A 29 -4.49 -7.06 11.01
C VAL A 29 -5.49 -8.21 11.05
N ARG A 30 -6.69 -8.03 10.49
CA ARG A 30 -7.70 -9.10 10.40
C ARG A 30 -7.19 -10.27 9.54
N ASP A 31 -6.56 -9.95 8.42
CA ASP A 31 -6.19 -10.94 7.41
C ASP A 31 -4.79 -11.57 7.69
N GLY A 32 -4.02 -10.97 8.61
CA GLY A 32 -2.76 -11.51 9.14
C GLY A 32 -1.52 -11.12 8.34
N PHE A 33 -1.64 -10.21 7.38
CA PHE A 33 -0.56 -9.69 6.55
C PHE A 33 -0.88 -8.29 6.01
N ILE A 34 0.14 -7.50 5.70
CA ILE A 34 -0.04 -6.18 5.10
C ILE A 34 -0.23 -6.35 3.59
N HIS A 35 -1.38 -5.90 3.10
CA HIS A 35 -1.68 -5.90 1.67
C HIS A 35 -0.91 -4.79 0.94
N PHE A 36 -0.19 -5.17 -0.10
CA PHE A 36 0.36 -4.25 -1.08
C PHE A 36 -0.27 -4.49 -2.45
N SER A 37 0.02 -3.61 -3.41
CA SER A 37 -0.34 -3.72 -4.81
C SER A 37 0.88 -3.45 -5.69
N THR A 38 0.94 -4.03 -6.87
CA THR A 38 1.84 -3.55 -7.94
C THR A 38 1.34 -2.21 -8.50
N ALA A 39 2.19 -1.52 -9.27
CA ALA A 39 1.80 -0.29 -9.95
C ALA A 39 0.50 -0.43 -10.78
N SER A 40 0.35 -1.53 -11.53
CA SER A 40 -0.85 -1.78 -12.36
C SER A 40 -2.11 -2.09 -11.54
N GLN A 41 -1.96 -2.56 -10.31
CA GLN A 41 -3.06 -2.93 -9.42
C GLN A 41 -3.62 -1.74 -8.63
N VAL A 42 -2.81 -0.70 -8.38
CA VAL A 42 -3.18 0.48 -7.58
C VAL A 42 -4.49 1.13 -8.02
N PRO A 43 -4.75 1.42 -9.32
CA PRO A 43 -5.98 2.10 -9.73
C PRO A 43 -7.24 1.31 -9.37
N GLU A 44 -7.23 -0.01 -9.57
CA GLU A 44 -8.39 -0.85 -9.24
C GLU A 44 -8.55 -1.00 -7.72
N THR A 45 -7.44 -1.12 -6.98
CA THR A 45 -7.46 -1.16 -5.51
C THR A 45 -8.06 0.12 -4.93
N LEU A 46 -7.69 1.30 -5.43
CA LEU A 46 -8.30 2.58 -5.03
C LEU A 46 -9.80 2.59 -5.30
N ARG A 47 -10.21 2.21 -6.51
CA ARG A 47 -11.61 2.17 -6.91
C ARG A 47 -12.46 1.23 -6.06
N LYS A 48 -11.93 0.06 -5.66
CA LYS A 48 -12.67 -0.96 -4.93
C LYS A 48 -12.75 -0.70 -3.43
N HIS A 49 -11.66 -0.24 -2.82
CA HIS A 49 -11.53 -0.21 -1.35
C HIS A 49 -11.53 1.21 -0.78
N TYR A 50 -11.16 2.20 -1.57
CA TYR A 50 -10.90 3.56 -1.08
C TYR A 50 -11.79 4.63 -1.72
N PHE A 51 -12.73 4.27 -2.59
CA PHE A 51 -13.64 5.21 -3.25
C PHE A 51 -14.34 6.14 -2.24
N GLY A 52 -14.34 7.44 -2.52
CA GLY A 52 -14.90 8.47 -1.66
C GLY A 52 -14.04 8.84 -0.44
N GLN A 53 -12.96 8.11 -0.16
CA GLN A 53 -12.12 8.37 1.00
C GLN A 53 -11.10 9.48 0.75
N ARG A 54 -10.85 10.28 1.78
CA ARG A 54 -9.92 11.42 1.79
C ARG A 54 -8.73 11.14 2.68
N ALA A 55 -7.72 12.00 2.58
CA ALA A 55 -6.52 11.96 3.42
C ALA A 55 -5.83 10.59 3.34
N LEU A 56 -5.58 10.14 2.11
CA LEU A 56 -4.86 8.91 1.83
C LEU A 56 -3.45 9.23 1.34
N PHE A 57 -2.52 8.36 1.71
CA PHE A 57 -1.20 8.31 1.10
C PHE A 57 -1.04 7.04 0.27
N LEU A 58 -0.25 7.15 -0.78
CA LEU A 58 0.34 6.05 -1.52
C LEU A 58 1.81 5.96 -1.12
N VAL A 59 2.19 4.86 -0.50
CA VAL A 59 3.55 4.59 -0.01
C VAL A 59 4.21 3.63 -0.98
N GLU A 60 5.30 4.06 -1.59
CA GLU A 60 6.16 3.22 -2.43
C GLU A 60 7.21 2.54 -1.57
N VAL A 61 7.36 1.22 -1.72
CA VAL A 61 8.26 0.38 -0.92
C VAL A 61 9.14 -0.46 -1.83
N ASP A 62 10.41 -0.60 -1.43
CA ASP A 62 11.35 -1.57 -2.00
C ASP A 62 10.95 -2.98 -1.55
N GLY A 63 10.33 -3.74 -2.45
CA GLY A 63 9.91 -5.11 -2.17
C GLY A 63 11.09 -6.07 -1.97
N ASP A 64 12.25 -5.80 -2.57
CA ASP A 64 13.44 -6.66 -2.43
C ASP A 64 14.02 -6.55 -1.01
N ALA A 65 13.88 -5.38 -0.36
CA ALA A 65 14.32 -5.12 1.01
C ALA A 65 13.49 -5.87 2.08
N LEU A 66 12.29 -6.35 1.74
CA LEU A 66 11.40 -7.05 2.67
C LEU A 66 11.73 -8.54 2.84
N GLY A 67 12.61 -9.07 1.99
CA GLY A 67 13.11 -10.45 2.08
C GLY A 67 12.01 -11.50 2.15
N ALA A 68 12.20 -12.51 3.00
CA ALA A 68 11.30 -13.67 3.12
C ALA A 68 9.93 -13.34 3.75
N GLY A 69 9.76 -12.15 4.32
CA GLY A 69 8.47 -11.69 4.85
C GLY A 69 7.47 -11.37 3.73
N LEU A 70 7.95 -10.97 2.55
CA LEU A 70 7.12 -10.67 1.39
C LEU A 70 6.80 -11.94 0.61
N ARG A 71 5.50 -12.19 0.40
CA ARG A 71 5.00 -13.31 -0.39
C ARG A 71 4.12 -12.80 -1.52
N TRP A 72 4.23 -13.44 -2.66
CA TRP A 72 3.39 -13.18 -3.82
C TRP A 72 2.32 -14.26 -3.90
N GLU A 73 1.07 -13.88 -3.63
CA GLU A 73 -0.03 -14.83 -3.50
C GLU A 73 -1.15 -14.47 -4.48
N ARG A 74 -1.80 -15.49 -5.05
CA ARG A 74 -2.93 -15.29 -5.95
C ARG A 74 -4.10 -14.72 -5.18
N SER A 75 -4.71 -13.68 -5.73
CA SER A 75 -5.87 -13.02 -5.15
C SER A 75 -6.87 -12.68 -6.24
N ARG A 76 -7.23 -11.40 -6.37
CA ARG A 76 -8.18 -10.90 -7.35
C ARG A 76 -7.72 -11.21 -8.78
N ASN A 77 -8.67 -11.64 -9.62
CA ASN A 77 -8.46 -11.92 -11.05
C ASN A 77 -7.34 -12.96 -11.34
N ASP A 78 -7.04 -13.84 -10.39
CA ASP A 78 -5.91 -14.79 -10.46
C ASP A 78 -4.53 -14.12 -10.61
N GLU A 79 -4.44 -12.82 -10.32
CA GLU A 79 -3.19 -12.07 -10.28
C GLU A 79 -2.47 -12.26 -8.93
N LEU A 80 -1.15 -12.14 -8.97
CA LEU A 80 -0.32 -12.15 -7.77
C LEU A 80 -0.33 -10.79 -7.10
N PHE A 81 -0.65 -10.77 -5.81
CA PHE A 81 -0.55 -9.60 -4.95
C PHE A 81 0.60 -9.78 -3.95
N PRO A 82 1.37 -8.71 -3.68
CA PRO A 82 2.39 -8.73 -2.64
C PRO A 82 1.75 -8.62 -1.25
N HIS A 83 2.06 -9.58 -0.38
CA HIS A 83 1.61 -9.63 1.01
C HIS A 83 2.81 -9.73 1.95
N LEU A 84 2.93 -8.78 2.89
CA LEU A 84 3.99 -8.79 3.90
C LEU A 84 3.50 -9.44 5.19
N TYR A 85 4.09 -10.56 5.55
CA TYR A 85 3.86 -11.26 6.81
C TYR A 85 4.78 -10.70 7.89
N GLY A 86 4.34 -9.60 8.49
CA GLY A 86 5.08 -8.87 9.51
C GLY A 86 4.75 -7.39 9.47
N GLU A 87 5.61 -6.60 10.11
CA GLU A 87 5.51 -5.14 10.12
C GLU A 87 6.38 -4.56 9.00
N LEU A 88 5.99 -3.40 8.46
CA LEU A 88 6.79 -2.67 7.49
C LEU A 88 7.76 -1.74 8.23
N ASP A 89 9.05 -2.06 8.17
CA ASP A 89 10.13 -1.13 8.55
C ASP A 89 10.15 0.05 7.57
N LEU A 90 10.13 1.29 8.10
CA LEU A 90 10.13 2.49 7.28
C LEU A 90 11.44 2.69 6.51
N GLY A 91 12.53 1.99 6.86
CA GLY A 91 13.77 1.96 6.08
C GLY A 91 13.61 1.33 4.68
N ALA A 92 12.56 0.54 4.43
CA ALA A 92 12.24 0.00 3.11
C ALA A 92 11.41 0.95 2.24
N VAL A 93 11.02 2.12 2.76
CA VAL A 93 10.11 3.06 2.09
C VAL A 93 10.92 3.99 1.18
N LEU A 94 10.50 4.06 -0.09
CA LEU A 94 11.17 4.86 -1.12
C LEU A 94 10.52 6.24 -1.27
N ALA A 95 9.19 6.31 -1.18
CA ALA A 95 8.45 7.56 -1.32
C ALA A 95 7.08 7.49 -0.66
N VAL A 96 6.55 8.65 -0.29
CA VAL A 96 5.18 8.83 0.23
C VAL A 96 4.51 9.93 -0.56
N MET A 97 3.40 9.61 -1.21
CA MET A 97 2.67 10.51 -2.11
C MET A 97 1.26 10.77 -1.58
N ASN A 98 0.80 12.02 -1.68
CA ASN A 98 -0.59 12.37 -1.40
C ASN A 98 -1.50 11.84 -2.52
N LEU A 99 -2.59 11.17 -2.15
CA LEU A 99 -3.64 10.79 -3.09
C LEU A 99 -4.76 11.84 -3.06
N SER A 100 -4.85 12.61 -4.14
CA SER A 100 -5.91 13.59 -4.35
C SER A 100 -7.21 12.88 -4.72
N ILE A 101 -8.30 13.24 -4.05
CA ILE A 101 -9.65 12.79 -4.42
C ILE A 101 -10.22 13.73 -5.49
N ARG A 102 -10.84 13.14 -6.51
CA ARG A 102 -11.59 13.84 -7.55
C ARG A 102 -13.02 14.11 -7.11
N SER A 103 -13.72 14.98 -7.84
CA SER A 103 -15.13 15.30 -7.57
C SER A 103 -16.08 14.11 -7.72
N ASP A 104 -15.70 13.10 -8.52
CA ASP A 104 -16.46 11.86 -8.73
C ASP A 104 -16.24 10.81 -7.61
N GLY A 105 -15.41 11.10 -6.62
CA GLY A 105 -15.06 10.17 -5.53
C GLY A 105 -13.90 9.21 -5.87
N GLY A 106 -13.40 9.21 -7.11
CA GLY A 106 -12.18 8.52 -7.49
C GLY A 106 -10.92 9.26 -7.04
N HIS A 107 -9.75 8.69 -7.31
CA HIS A 107 -8.46 9.26 -6.95
C HIS A 107 -7.59 9.45 -8.19
N ASP A 108 -6.79 10.52 -8.18
CA ASP A 108 -5.73 10.70 -9.15
C ASP A 108 -4.56 9.79 -8.77
N THR A 109 -4.25 8.82 -9.65
CA THR A 109 -3.07 7.98 -9.49
C THR A 109 -1.88 8.66 -10.15
N PRO A 110 -0.77 8.89 -9.43
CA PRO A 110 0.46 9.37 -10.06
C PRO A 110 0.99 8.32 -11.05
N GLU A 111 1.92 8.73 -11.91
CA GLU A 111 2.66 7.79 -12.74
C GLU A 111 3.54 6.91 -11.83
N LEU A 112 3.32 5.60 -11.87
CA LEU A 112 3.99 4.63 -11.02
C LEU A 112 4.96 3.78 -11.82
N ALA A 113 6.13 3.54 -11.25
CA ALA A 113 7.10 2.63 -11.83
C ALA A 113 6.73 1.17 -11.49
N PRO A 114 6.86 0.23 -12.45
CA PRO A 114 6.68 -1.20 -12.18
C PRO A 114 7.75 -1.76 -11.24
#